data_AF-A0A1W1HN55-F1
#
_entry.id   AF-A0A1W1HN55-F1
#
_cell.length_a   1.000
_cell.length_b   1.000
_cell.length_c   1.000
_cell.angle_alpha   90.00
_cell.angle_beta   90.00
_cell.angle_gamma   90.00
#
_symmetry.space_group_name_H-M   'P 1'
#
loop_
_entity.id
_entity.type
_entity.pdbx_description
1 polymer ?
#
loop_
_entity_poly.entity_id
_entity_poly.type
_entity_poly.pdbx_seq_one_letter_code
_entity_poly.pdbx_strand_id
1 'polypeptide(L)'
;MLQSITSLLQVERPLKSYATIEPGIVQLVAAMNRTGLMRTYASCEGHWYRAMRPYVAFEASIQIGREFARLLREDPIAQPSQLLYEWCLEPCFNQDYDLRFRLSCSQLEFQYYWRPARLRHDIEALASMVQTLGIQGR
;
A
#
# COMPACT_ATOMS: atom_id res chain seq x y z
N MET A 1 -25.28 -20.23 28.16
CA MET A 1 -25.25 -21.34 27.19
C MET A 1 -24.59 -20.81 25.94
N LEU A 2 -23.34 -21.20 25.71
CA LEU A 2 -22.53 -20.81 24.56
C LEU A 2 -23.14 -21.38 23.28
N GLN A 3 -23.32 -20.55 22.25
CA GLN A 3 -23.27 -21.04 20.89
C GLN A 3 -22.18 -20.28 20.16
N SER A 4 -21.05 -20.97 20.03
CA SER A 4 -19.93 -20.64 19.18
C SER A 4 -20.41 -20.54 17.73
N ILE A 5 -20.34 -19.34 17.14
CA ILE A 5 -20.39 -19.20 15.68
C ILE A 5 -18.94 -19.25 15.22
N THR A 6 -18.45 -20.46 15.05
CA THR A 6 -17.19 -20.72 14.35
C THR A 6 -17.48 -20.77 12.85
N SER A 7 -16.67 -20.03 12.09
CA SER A 7 -16.38 -20.26 10.68
C SER A 7 -17.51 -19.99 9.68
N LEU A 8 -17.62 -18.72 9.27
CA LEU A 8 -18.07 -18.39 7.91
C LEU A 8 -16.84 -17.95 7.11
N LEU A 9 -16.21 -18.94 6.49
CA LEU A 9 -15.45 -18.85 5.24
C LEU A 9 -14.65 -17.55 5.08
N GLN A 10 -13.49 -17.48 5.74
CA GLN A 10 -12.35 -16.83 5.11
C GLN A 10 -12.09 -17.61 3.82
N VAL A 11 -12.70 -17.19 2.71
CA VAL A 11 -12.25 -17.62 1.39
C VAL A 11 -10.79 -17.20 1.36
N GLU A 12 -9.89 -18.17 1.51
CA GLU A 12 -8.47 -17.96 1.37
C GLU A 12 -8.25 -17.45 -0.05
N ARG A 13 -8.24 -16.13 -0.21
CA ARG A 13 -7.83 -15.52 -1.47
C ARG A 13 -6.40 -15.97 -1.69
N PRO A 14 -6.12 -16.75 -2.74
CA PRO A 14 -4.76 -17.20 -3.00
C PRO A 14 -3.88 -15.96 -3.07
N LEU A 15 -2.74 -16.01 -2.38
CA LEU A 15 -1.73 -14.98 -2.53
C LEU A 15 -1.48 -14.81 -4.03
N LYS A 16 -1.63 -13.58 -4.54
CA LYS A 16 -1.27 -13.30 -5.93
C LYS A 16 0.17 -13.77 -6.12
N SER A 17 0.36 -14.68 -7.08
CA SER A 17 1.71 -15.03 -7.49
C SER A 17 2.44 -13.75 -7.89
N TYR A 18 3.64 -13.54 -7.36
CA TYR A 18 4.46 -12.38 -7.72
C TYR A 18 4.75 -12.33 -9.23
N ALA A 19 4.60 -13.45 -9.95
CA ALA A 19 4.71 -13.51 -11.41
C ALA A 19 3.61 -12.72 -12.17
N THR A 20 2.54 -12.30 -11.50
CA THR A 20 1.45 -11.49 -12.09
C THR A 20 1.46 -10.04 -11.60
N ILE A 21 2.44 -9.66 -10.77
CA ILE A 21 2.58 -8.29 -10.26
C ILE A 21 3.54 -7.54 -11.17
N GLU A 22 3.16 -6.32 -11.54
CA GLU A 22 3.96 -5.49 -12.43
C GLU A 22 5.32 -5.15 -11.79
N PRO A 23 6.42 -5.20 -12.57
CA PRO A 23 7.78 -5.14 -12.05
C PRO A 23 8.10 -3.83 -11.33
N GLY A 24 7.47 -2.72 -11.73
CA GLY A 24 7.69 -1.41 -11.13
C GLY A 24 7.12 -1.24 -9.72
N ILE A 25 6.23 -2.14 -9.27
CA ILE A 25 5.61 -2.07 -7.94
C ILE A 25 5.83 -3.32 -7.07
N VAL A 26 6.38 -4.39 -7.65
CA VAL A 26 6.55 -5.69 -6.98
C VAL A 26 7.34 -5.59 -5.67
N GLN A 27 8.35 -4.71 -5.60
CA GLN A 27 9.16 -4.53 -4.40
C GLN A 27 8.34 -4.02 -3.22
N LEU A 28 7.48 -3.01 -3.45
CA LEU A 28 6.60 -2.46 -2.42
C LEU A 28 5.57 -3.51 -1.98
N VAL A 29 4.94 -4.21 -2.93
CA VAL A 29 3.97 -5.27 -2.61
C VAL A 29 4.62 -6.39 -1.78
N ALA A 30 5.83 -6.81 -2.16
CA ALA A 30 6.58 -7.81 -1.40
C ALA A 30 6.94 -7.33 0.01
N ALA A 31 7.37 -6.07 0.16
CA ALA A 31 7.68 -5.49 1.46
C ALA A 31 6.44 -5.47 2.38
N MET A 32 5.30 -5.01 1.86
CA MET A 32 4.03 -4.97 2.62
C MET A 32 3.61 -6.34 3.13
N ASN A 33 3.56 -7.35 2.25
CA ASN A 33 3.16 -8.70 2.65
C ASN A 33 4.17 -9.37 3.59
N ARG A 34 5.48 -9.10 3.45
CA ARG A 34 6.53 -9.75 4.26
C ARG A 34 6.46 -9.37 5.74
N THR A 35 5.92 -8.20 6.07
CA THR A 35 5.78 -7.77 7.48
C THR A 35 4.83 -8.66 8.28
N GLY A 36 3.84 -9.28 7.62
CA GLY A 36 2.70 -9.94 8.27
C GLY A 36 1.65 -8.97 8.83
N LEU A 37 1.90 -7.66 8.80
CA LEU A 37 0.99 -6.62 9.30
C LEU A 37 0.00 -6.14 8.23
N MET A 38 0.29 -6.43 6.96
CA MET A 38 -0.49 -6.02 5.81
C MET A 38 -0.69 -7.20 4.86
N ARG A 39 -1.86 -7.25 4.20
CA ARG A 39 -2.15 -8.21 3.12
C ARG A 39 -2.61 -7.48 1.87
N THR A 40 -1.80 -7.47 0.83
CA THR A 40 -2.17 -6.82 -0.44
C THR A 40 -3.10 -7.71 -1.26
N TYR A 41 -4.09 -7.13 -1.93
CA TYR A 41 -4.98 -7.86 -2.84
C TYR A 41 -5.06 -7.27 -4.26
N ALA A 42 -4.68 -5.99 -4.43
CA ALA A 42 -4.56 -5.37 -5.74
C ALA A 42 -3.44 -4.34 -5.77
N SER A 43 -2.85 -4.14 -6.93
CA SER A 43 -1.81 -3.16 -7.17
C SER A 43 -1.79 -2.76 -8.63
N CYS A 44 -1.20 -1.61 -8.92
CA CYS A 44 -0.86 -1.14 -10.25
C CYS A 44 0.39 -0.28 -10.17
N GLU A 45 1.37 -0.49 -11.05
CA GLU A 45 2.58 0.35 -11.12
C GLU A 45 2.32 1.74 -11.72
N GLY A 46 1.10 1.95 -12.24
CA GLY A 46 0.67 3.18 -12.90
C GLY A 46 1.10 3.22 -14.37
N HIS A 47 0.27 3.89 -15.18
CA HIS A 47 0.46 3.99 -16.62
C HIS A 47 0.05 5.39 -17.10
N TRP A 48 1.04 6.25 -17.37
CA TRP A 48 0.83 7.62 -17.85
C TRP A 48 -0.04 7.69 -19.11
N TYR A 49 0.13 6.73 -20.03
CA TYR A 49 -0.59 6.66 -21.30
C TYR A 49 -2.06 6.24 -21.16
N ARG A 50 -2.49 5.82 -19.96
CA ARG A 50 -3.88 5.45 -19.61
C ARG A 50 -4.45 6.33 -18.49
N ALA A 51 -3.74 7.38 -18.08
CA ALA A 51 -4.08 8.20 -16.91
C ALA A 51 -4.32 7.35 -15.64
N MET A 52 -3.62 6.21 -15.51
CA MET A 52 -3.78 5.32 -14.37
C MET A 52 -2.68 5.61 -13.35
N ARG A 53 -3.06 6.11 -12.18
CA ARG A 53 -2.14 6.34 -11.08
C ARG A 53 -1.64 5.01 -10.46
N PRO A 54 -0.41 4.95 -9.93
CA PRO A 54 0.04 3.80 -9.17
C PRO A 54 -0.76 3.66 -7.88
N TYR A 55 -1.00 2.41 -7.46
CA TYR A 55 -1.63 2.14 -6.17
C TYR A 55 -1.28 0.75 -5.63
N VAL A 56 -1.43 0.59 -4.32
CA VAL A 56 -1.53 -0.71 -3.65
C VAL A 56 -2.76 -0.70 -2.76
N ALA A 57 -3.64 -1.69 -2.93
CA ALA A 57 -4.82 -1.90 -2.10
C ALA A 57 -4.59 -3.11 -1.18
N PHE A 58 -4.83 -2.92 0.10
CA PHE A 58 -4.44 -3.87 1.12
C PHE A 58 -5.35 -3.85 2.35
N GLU A 59 -5.22 -4.92 3.13
CA GLU A 59 -5.84 -5.12 4.42
C GLU A 59 -4.78 -4.86 5.50
N ALA A 60 -5.16 -4.18 6.58
CA ALA A 60 -4.34 -3.95 7.76
C ALA A 60 -5.23 -3.60 8.95
N SER A 61 -4.69 -3.60 10.17
CA SER A 61 -5.40 -3.03 11.32
C SER A 61 -5.49 -1.50 11.22
N ILE A 62 -6.44 -0.90 11.93
CA ILE A 62 -6.59 0.56 12.01
C ILE A 62 -5.31 1.21 12.53
N GLN A 63 -4.65 0.58 13.50
CA GLN A 63 -3.41 1.08 14.11
C GLN A 63 -2.29 1.17 13.07
N ILE A 64 -2.09 0.12 12.27
CA ILE A 64 -1.09 0.11 11.19
C ILE A 64 -1.45 1.14 10.10
N GLY A 65 -2.72 1.23 9.72
CA GLY A 65 -3.17 2.26 8.77
C GLY A 65 -2.92 3.68 9.28
N ARG A 66 -3.16 3.95 10.57
CA ARG A 66 -2.92 5.25 11.20
C ARG A 66 -1.44 5.62 11.22
N GLU A 67 -0.57 4.71 11.65
CA GLU A 67 0.87 4.98 11.68
C GLU A 67 1.42 5.18 10.27
N PHE A 68 0.97 4.39 9.30
CA PHE A 68 1.43 4.57 7.93
C PHE A 68 0.94 5.92 7.34
N ALA A 69 -0.32 6.29 7.57
CA ALA A 69 -0.83 7.60 7.17
C ALA A 69 -0.06 8.76 7.82
N ARG A 70 0.35 8.61 9.09
CA ARG A 70 1.18 9.59 9.80
C ARG A 70 2.56 9.72 9.14
N LEU A 71 3.25 8.61 8.90
CA LEU A 71 4.57 8.62 8.23
C LEU A 71 4.53 9.33 6.88
N LEU A 72 3.50 9.07 6.07
CA LEU A 72 3.35 9.73 4.77
C LEU A 72 3.13 11.24 4.88
N ARG A 73 2.31 11.68 5.85
CA ARG A 73 2.00 13.10 6.05
C ARG A 73 3.14 13.89 6.67
N GLU A 74 3.96 13.25 7.50
CA GLU A 74 5.09 13.88 8.17
C GLU A 74 6.37 13.86 7.33
N ASP A 75 6.47 12.99 6.31
CA ASP A 75 7.66 12.89 5.44
C ASP A 75 8.08 14.24 4.80
N PRO A 76 7.17 15.08 4.26
CA PRO A 76 7.55 16.39 3.71
C PRO A 76 8.14 17.37 4.74
N ILE A 77 7.87 17.14 6.03
CA ILE A 77 8.35 17.96 7.15
C ILE A 77 9.71 17.44 7.64
N ALA A 78 10.01 16.15 7.42
CA ALA A 78 11.31 15.57 7.71
C ALA A 78 12.39 16.19 6.82
N GLN A 79 13.60 16.37 7.37
CA GLN A 79 14.74 16.89 6.63
C GLN A 79 15.88 15.84 6.61
N PRO A 80 16.21 15.26 5.44
CA PRO A 80 15.50 15.37 4.16
C PRO A 80 14.20 14.55 4.12
N SER A 81 13.23 14.97 3.31
CA SER A 81 12.07 14.16 2.93
C SER A 81 12.53 12.99 2.06
N GLN A 82 11.95 11.80 2.29
CA GLN A 82 12.33 10.60 1.55
C GLN A 82 11.55 10.45 0.25
N LEU A 83 10.30 10.92 0.20
CA LEU A 83 9.42 10.80 -0.96
C LEU A 83 9.53 12.03 -1.87
N LEU A 84 9.47 11.79 -3.18
CA LEU A 84 9.54 12.81 -4.23
C LEU A 84 8.17 13.17 -4.79
N TYR A 85 7.17 12.33 -4.55
CA TYR A 85 5.75 12.60 -4.78
C TYR A 85 4.95 12.57 -3.49
N GLU A 86 3.76 13.17 -3.56
CA GLU A 86 2.79 13.07 -2.48
C GLU A 86 2.02 11.75 -2.58
N TRP A 87 2.30 10.86 -1.64
CA TRP A 87 1.59 9.60 -1.48
C TRP A 87 0.53 9.71 -0.38
N CYS A 88 -0.67 9.23 -0.69
CA CYS A 88 -1.80 9.30 0.22
C CYS A 88 -2.30 7.89 0.56
N LEU A 89 -2.70 7.73 1.81
CA LEU A 89 -3.39 6.54 2.29
C LEU A 89 -4.87 6.84 2.50
N GLU A 90 -5.73 6.21 1.72
CA GLU A 90 -7.18 6.37 1.78
C GLU A 90 -7.81 5.13 2.45
N PRO A 91 -8.56 5.30 3.55
CA PRO A 91 -9.41 4.24 4.08
C PRO A 91 -10.66 4.08 3.20
N CYS A 92 -11.05 2.84 2.92
CA CYS A 92 -12.28 2.54 2.18
C CYS A 92 -12.95 1.28 2.75
N PHE A 93 -14.26 1.15 2.55
CA PHE A 93 -14.98 -0.07 2.89
C PHE A 93 -15.11 -0.95 1.64
N ASN A 94 -14.89 -2.26 1.78
CA ASN A 94 -15.23 -3.21 0.72
C ASN A 94 -16.76 -3.48 0.71
N GLN A 95 -17.18 -4.38 -0.19
CA GLN A 95 -18.58 -4.82 -0.30
C GLN A 95 -19.14 -5.49 0.98
N ASP A 96 -18.25 -6.02 1.82
CA ASP A 96 -18.58 -6.70 3.08
C ASP A 96 -18.50 -5.74 4.28
N TYR A 97 -18.32 -4.44 4.03
CA TYR A 97 -18.16 -3.37 5.04
C TYR A 97 -16.91 -3.50 5.91
N ASP A 98 -15.91 -4.29 5.50
CA ASP A 98 -14.60 -4.32 6.14
C ASP A 98 -13.77 -3.10 5.73
N LEU A 99 -13.08 -2.51 6.70
CA LEU A 99 -12.12 -1.45 6.44
C LEU A 99 -10.90 -2.00 5.67
N ARG A 100 -10.60 -1.35 4.56
CA ARG A 100 -9.44 -1.58 3.70
C ARG A 100 -8.69 -0.25 3.49
N PHE A 101 -7.48 -0.35 2.97
CA PHE A 101 -6.66 0.81 2.68
C PHE A 101 -6.18 0.81 1.24
N ARG A 102 -6.08 2.00 0.65
CA ARG A 102 -5.47 2.24 -0.64
C ARG A 102 -4.35 3.25 -0.51
N LEU A 103 -3.11 2.81 -0.77
CA LEU A 103 -1.97 3.68 -0.97
C LEU A 103 -1.93 4.10 -2.43
N SER A 104 -1.89 5.40 -2.74
CA SER A 104 -1.78 5.88 -4.12
C SER A 104 -1.10 7.24 -4.22
N CYS A 105 -0.68 7.60 -5.43
CA CYS A 105 -0.15 8.92 -5.75
C CYS A 105 -1.04 9.61 -6.79
N SER A 106 -1.93 10.51 -6.36
CA SER A 106 -2.92 11.17 -7.23
C SER A 106 -2.29 12.07 -8.30
N GLN A 107 -1.13 12.66 -8.01
CA GLN A 107 -0.39 13.52 -8.96
C GLN A 107 -0.07 12.79 -10.26
N LEU A 108 0.16 11.47 -10.20
CA LEU A 108 0.52 10.64 -11.34
C LEU A 108 -0.66 10.20 -12.21
N GLU A 109 -1.87 10.69 -11.93
CA GLU A 109 -2.98 10.66 -12.90
C GLU A 109 -2.70 11.59 -14.09
N PHE A 110 -1.94 12.67 -13.88
CA PHE A 110 -1.58 13.61 -14.93
C PHE A 110 -0.20 13.30 -15.51
N GLN A 111 -0.14 13.08 -16.82
CA GLN A 111 1.10 12.74 -17.54
C GLN A 111 2.26 13.71 -17.31
N TYR A 112 1.98 14.99 -17.05
CA TYR A 112 3.01 16.02 -16.86
C TYR A 112 3.90 15.77 -15.63
N TYR A 113 3.36 15.16 -14.57
CA TYR A 113 4.13 14.84 -13.37
C TYR A 113 4.94 13.55 -13.51
N TRP A 114 4.70 12.74 -14.54
CA TRP A 114 5.30 11.43 -14.68
C TRP A 114 6.82 11.49 -14.87
N ARG A 115 7.58 10.97 -13.91
CA ARG A 115 9.04 10.82 -13.97
C ARG A 115 9.40 9.42 -13.47
N PRO A 116 9.69 8.45 -14.36
CA PRO A 116 9.89 7.04 -13.98
C PRO A 116 10.95 6.82 -12.89
N ALA A 117 12.06 7.57 -12.94
CA ALA A 117 13.11 7.48 -11.94
C ALA A 117 12.66 7.94 -10.54
N ARG A 118 11.84 9.00 -10.46
CA ARG A 118 11.27 9.47 -9.20
C ARG A 118 10.25 8.48 -8.63
N LEU A 119 9.40 7.91 -9.49
CA LEU A 119 8.44 6.90 -9.06
C LEU A 119 9.14 5.66 -8.50
N ARG A 120 10.20 5.19 -9.17
CA ARG A 120 11.01 4.07 -8.67
C ARG A 120 11.62 4.37 -7.29
N HIS A 121 12.22 5.55 -7.13
CA HIS A 121 12.76 6.01 -5.85
C HIS A 121 11.69 5.96 -4.75
N ASP A 122 10.50 6.49 -5.01
CA ASP A 122 9.41 6.48 -4.03
C ASP A 122 8.94 5.06 -3.70
N ILE A 123 8.86 4.16 -4.67
CA ILE A 123 8.51 2.75 -4.43
C ILE A 123 9.53 2.09 -3.49
N GLU A 124 10.82 2.36 -3.67
CA GLU A 124 11.90 1.88 -2.80
C GLU A 124 11.85 2.50 -1.39
N ALA A 125 11.59 3.81 -1.30
CA ALA A 125 11.43 4.54 -0.04
C ALA A 125 10.21 4.03 0.75
N LEU A 126 9.05 3.87 0.10
CA LEU A 126 7.84 3.30 0.70
C LEU A 126 8.07 1.87 1.20
N ALA A 127 8.78 1.04 0.42
CA ALA A 127 9.13 -0.31 0.84
C ALA A 127 10.00 -0.31 2.10
N SER A 128 10.87 0.68 2.26
CA SER A 128 11.70 0.87 3.45
C SER A 128 10.88 1.37 4.65
N MET A 129 9.98 2.36 4.45
CA MET A 129 9.05 2.84 5.49
C MET A 129 8.19 1.70 6.05
N VAL A 130 7.66 0.84 5.17
CA VAL A 130 6.86 -0.33 5.53
C VAL A 130 7.66 -1.33 6.37
N GLN A 131 8.94 -1.55 6.05
CA GLN A 131 9.80 -2.43 6.85
C GLN A 131 10.03 -1.87 8.25
N THR A 132 10.21 -0.56 8.40
CA THR A 132 10.32 0.11 9.70
C THR A 132 9.06 -0.07 10.55
N LEU A 133 7.87 0.06 9.95
CA LEU A 133 6.60 -0.25 10.62
C LEU A 133 6.56 -1.70 11.13
N GLY A 134 7.07 -2.64 10.31
CA GLY A 134 7.18 -4.06 10.66
C GLY A 134 8.10 -4.34 11.85
N ILE A 135 9.11 -3.51 12.09
CA ILE A 135 10.03 -3.62 13.22
C ILE A 135 9.43 -3.00 14.49
N GLN A 136 8.75 -1.86 14.36
CA GLN A 136 8.15 -1.12 15.48
C GLN A 136 6.86 -1.75 16.02
N GLY A 137 6.15 -2.53 15.20
CA GLY A 137 4.89 -3.18 15.57
C GLY A 137 5.02 -4.58 16.19
N ARG A 138 6.24 -5.02 16.53
CA ARG A 138 6.53 -6.31 17.17
C ARG A 138 6.84 -6.17 18.66
#